data_AF-A0A851PXS7-F1
#
_entry.id   AF-A0A851PXS7-F1
#
_cell.length_a   1.000
_cell.length_b   1.000
_cell.length_c   1.000
_cell.angle_alpha   90.00
_cell.angle_beta   90.00
_cell.angle_gamma   90.00
#
_symmetry.space_group_name_H-M   'P 1'
#
loop_
_entity.id
_entity.type
_entity.pdbx_description
1 polymer ?
#
loop_
_entity_poly.entity_id
_entity_poly.type
_entity_poly.pdbx_seq_one_letter_code
_entity_poly.pdbx_strand_id
1 'polypeptide(L)'
;LSILLSLLVPAHTTRSPDCGGILTPSGLSYRKSRPRISHAISREGRQQHFSVHGNQINSVKVAELSLSLIPDTGLRLSIDVDLGITPAPSTTKVMRLSILADIHVEMNPEGNLELVTSACKPTLEERQSTEELERSTPHESSSSDVDKQINVDKICLEVSKLLLLPNEHLMSLTAQFPITPSCHIQYLPLAAPVFSEQGITISLQTTFQVAGMAIPLPVSPVPFSMPEPASSSPSHFTLAFSEHFYTSLFFALEMAGAFNMTIPSPLTTATVAQKITQMGSLFQEDLPVMLQAVFRSSPRVVLEEGKAALKLFLTIHVGAGLPAFQSFLSVNVDMSAGLLLSVADTRMTISAAAIEDVELSLAASDVGPVPAALLDELFLPTIREEVPAQMNVVLSEGVFVPHVFSFTYTDVKVMIHKDYVLVPCNLELQARTG
;
A
#
# COMPACT_ATOMS: atom_id res chain seq x y z
N LEU A 1 12.21 -18.12 -41.15
CA LEU A 1 11.50 -16.96 -40.54
C LEU A 1 10.79 -17.30 -39.22
N SER A 2 10.19 -18.49 -39.07
CA SER A 2 9.42 -18.84 -37.87
C SER A 2 10.22 -19.18 -36.60
N ILE A 3 11.56 -19.33 -36.68
CA ILE A 3 12.44 -19.69 -35.55
C ILE A 3 13.17 -18.45 -34.99
N LEU A 4 13.16 -17.33 -35.72
CA LEU A 4 13.76 -16.05 -35.29
C LEU A 4 12.78 -15.16 -34.51
N LEU A 5 11.48 -15.48 -34.53
CA LEU A 5 10.44 -14.77 -33.76
C LEU A 5 10.27 -15.29 -32.33
N SER A 6 10.79 -16.48 -32.00
CA SER A 6 10.80 -17.05 -30.65
C SER A 6 11.96 -16.57 -29.77
N LEU A 7 12.87 -15.75 -30.31
CA LEU A 7 13.92 -15.06 -29.56
C LEU A 7 13.55 -13.62 -29.17
N LEU A 8 12.36 -13.14 -29.55
CA LEU A 8 11.73 -11.96 -28.97
C LEU A 8 10.96 -12.37 -27.70
N VAL A 9 11.65 -13.02 -26.77
CA VAL A 9 11.26 -12.89 -25.37
C VAL A 9 11.51 -11.41 -25.07
N PRO A 10 10.53 -10.61 -24.64
CA PRO A 10 10.85 -9.28 -24.11
C PRO A 10 11.87 -9.54 -23.00
N ALA A 11 13.10 -9.08 -23.21
CA ALA A 11 14.11 -9.04 -22.17
C ALA A 11 13.38 -8.58 -20.92
N HIS A 12 13.35 -9.42 -19.88
CA HIS A 12 12.65 -9.10 -18.65
C HIS A 12 13.06 -7.68 -18.28
N THR A 13 12.15 -6.74 -18.49
CA THR A 13 12.35 -5.37 -18.04
C THR A 13 12.61 -5.54 -16.57
N THR A 14 13.81 -5.18 -16.14
CA THR A 14 14.21 -5.21 -14.74
C THR A 14 13.11 -4.49 -13.98
N ARG A 15 12.25 -5.25 -13.29
CA ARG A 15 11.09 -4.69 -12.58
C ARG A 15 11.65 -3.90 -11.41
N SER A 16 11.69 -2.57 -11.55
CA SER A 16 11.98 -1.68 -10.42
C SER A 16 10.73 -1.55 -9.58
N PRO A 17 10.85 -1.42 -8.24
CA PRO A 17 9.70 -1.05 -7.42
C PRO A 17 9.19 0.31 -7.88
N ASP A 18 7.90 0.56 -7.69
CA ASP A 18 7.29 1.87 -7.87
C ASP A 18 6.70 2.41 -6.57
N CYS A 19 6.57 1.55 -5.56
CA CYS A 19 6.16 1.89 -4.21
C CYS A 19 6.74 0.88 -3.21
N GLY A 20 6.49 1.12 -1.93
CA GLY A 20 6.90 0.21 -0.88
C GLY A 20 6.69 0.81 0.50
N GLY A 21 7.24 0.14 1.50
CA GLY A 21 7.18 0.64 2.86
C GLY A 21 8.28 0.12 3.76
N ILE A 22 8.55 0.86 4.83
CA ILE A 22 9.58 0.55 5.81
C ILE A 22 8.94 0.49 7.20
N LEU A 23 8.97 -0.69 7.81
CA LEU A 23 8.56 -0.89 9.21
C LEU A 23 9.74 -0.58 10.12
N THR A 24 9.66 0.51 10.86
CA THR A 24 10.76 1.01 11.70
C THR A 24 10.88 0.18 12.99
N PRO A 25 12.02 0.27 13.70
CA PRO A 25 12.15 -0.28 15.05
C PRO A 25 11.05 0.18 16.02
N SER A 26 10.61 1.44 15.90
CA SER A 26 9.49 1.98 16.67
C SER A 26 8.20 1.22 16.38
N GLY A 27 7.91 0.94 15.10
CA GLY A 27 6.75 0.15 14.69
C GLY A 27 6.81 -1.31 15.16
N LEU A 28 7.99 -1.94 15.12
CA LEU A 28 8.21 -3.28 15.68
C LEU A 28 7.95 -3.31 17.20
N SER A 29 8.39 -2.27 17.93
CA SER A 29 8.19 -2.15 19.36
C SER A 29 6.71 -1.97 19.74
N TYR A 30 5.94 -1.24 18.93
CA TYR A 30 4.49 -1.08 19.13
C TYR A 30 3.73 -2.41 19.09
N ARG A 31 4.17 -3.38 18.27
CA ARG A 31 3.57 -4.73 18.26
C ARG A 31 3.85 -5.51 19.55
N LYS A 32 4.91 -5.20 20.30
CA LYS A 32 5.25 -5.87 21.57
C LYS A 32 4.30 -5.51 22.71
N SER A 33 3.77 -4.29 22.73
CA SER A 33 3.07 -3.72 23.88
C SER A 33 1.57 -4.03 23.97
N ARG A 34 1.00 -4.74 22.99
CA ARG A 34 -0.45 -5.05 22.95
C ARG A 34 -0.73 -6.47 23.50
N PRO A 35 -1.59 -6.63 24.52
CA PRO A 35 -1.81 -7.90 25.24
C PRO A 35 -2.54 -9.01 24.46
N ARG A 36 -2.86 -8.81 23.17
CA ARG A 36 -3.58 -9.82 22.36
C ARG A 36 -2.70 -11.02 22.02
N ILE A 37 -1.39 -10.85 21.85
CA ILE A 37 -0.46 -11.97 21.61
C ILE A 37 -0.30 -12.81 22.88
N SER A 38 -0.18 -12.17 24.06
CA SER A 38 -0.18 -12.89 25.34
C SER A 38 -1.49 -13.63 25.60
N HIS A 39 -2.64 -13.11 25.15
CA HIS A 39 -3.93 -13.77 25.25
C HIS A 39 -4.10 -14.96 24.29
N ALA A 40 -3.56 -14.90 23.06
CA ALA A 40 -3.59 -16.01 22.11
C ALA A 40 -2.75 -17.19 22.62
N ILE A 41 -1.52 -16.91 23.06
CA ILE A 41 -0.62 -17.91 23.67
C ILE A 41 -1.22 -18.49 24.95
N SER A 42 -1.90 -17.68 25.79
CA SER A 42 -2.61 -18.16 26.98
C SER A 42 -3.90 -18.95 26.69
N ARG A 43 -4.62 -18.68 25.59
CA ARG A 43 -5.84 -19.44 25.20
C ARG A 43 -5.48 -20.78 24.57
N GLU A 44 -4.52 -20.80 23.64
CA GLU A 44 -4.05 -22.04 23.03
C GLU A 44 -3.25 -22.90 24.02
N GLY A 45 -2.46 -22.27 24.90
CA GLY A 45 -1.78 -22.99 26.00
C GLY A 45 -2.72 -23.59 27.05
N ARG A 46 -3.96 -23.07 27.19
CA ARG A 46 -4.98 -23.62 28.10
C ARG A 46 -5.82 -24.74 27.49
N GLN A 47 -5.94 -24.81 26.16
CA GLN A 47 -6.64 -25.90 25.49
C GLN A 47 -5.64 -26.98 25.10
N GLN A 48 -5.44 -27.98 25.97
CA GLN A 48 -4.92 -29.33 25.66
C GLN A 48 -3.49 -29.54 25.09
N HIS A 49 -2.69 -28.51 24.77
CA HIS A 49 -1.48 -28.75 23.96
C HIS A 49 -0.17 -29.07 24.71
N PHE A 50 -0.04 -28.73 26.00
CA PHE A 50 1.13 -29.10 26.82
C PHE A 50 0.84 -30.35 27.69
N SER A 51 0.57 -31.49 27.06
CA SER A 51 0.43 -32.76 27.77
C SER A 51 1.79 -33.38 28.03
N VAL A 52 2.14 -33.50 29.30
CA VAL A 52 3.32 -34.19 29.82
C VAL A 52 2.90 -35.58 30.28
N HIS A 53 3.62 -36.63 29.86
CA HIS A 53 3.34 -37.99 30.32
C HIS A 53 3.52 -38.08 31.85
N GLY A 54 2.42 -38.17 32.60
CA GLY A 54 2.42 -38.42 34.05
C GLY A 54 2.36 -37.20 34.98
N ASN A 55 2.54 -35.97 34.49
CA ASN A 55 2.42 -34.73 35.29
C ASN A 55 1.36 -33.80 34.71
N GLN A 56 0.57 -33.13 35.57
CA GLN A 56 -0.38 -32.09 35.14
C GLN A 56 0.29 -30.72 35.17
N ILE A 57 0.18 -29.98 34.06
CA ILE A 57 0.49 -28.55 34.03
C ILE A 57 -0.72 -27.80 34.57
N ASN A 58 -0.55 -27.19 35.73
CA ASN A 58 -1.62 -26.58 36.50
C ASN A 58 -1.71 -25.07 36.27
N SER A 59 -0.62 -24.44 35.80
CA SER A 59 -0.64 -23.04 35.41
C SER A 59 0.38 -22.76 34.31
N VAL A 60 0.02 -21.84 33.41
CA VAL A 60 0.87 -21.30 32.35
C VAL A 60 0.73 -19.78 32.41
N LYS A 61 1.84 -19.07 32.62
CA LYS A 61 1.86 -17.61 32.66
C LYS A 61 3.00 -17.10 31.78
N VAL A 62 2.66 -16.38 30.71
CA VAL A 62 3.66 -15.67 29.91
C VAL A 62 4.21 -14.52 30.75
N ALA A 63 5.51 -14.57 31.05
CA ALA A 63 6.20 -13.58 31.85
C ALA A 63 6.82 -12.48 30.99
N GLU A 64 7.37 -12.84 29.83
CA GLU A 64 7.94 -11.89 28.88
C GLU A 64 7.72 -12.36 27.44
N LEU A 65 7.51 -11.40 26.55
CA LEU A 65 7.41 -11.62 25.10
C LEU A 65 8.10 -10.44 24.40
N SER A 66 9.12 -10.72 23.61
CA SER A 66 9.87 -9.69 22.90
C SER A 66 10.20 -10.10 21.45
N LEU A 67 10.24 -9.11 20.56
CA LEU A 67 10.56 -9.29 19.13
C LEU A 67 11.66 -8.33 18.70
N SER A 68 12.87 -8.81 18.48
CA SER A 68 14.02 -7.97 18.10
C SER A 68 14.31 -8.08 16.61
N LEU A 69 14.86 -7.02 16.02
CA LEU A 69 15.34 -7.00 14.65
C LEU A 69 16.78 -7.53 14.62
N ILE A 70 17.08 -8.42 13.67
CA ILE A 70 18.43 -8.88 13.36
C ILE A 70 18.75 -8.43 11.94
N PRO A 71 19.62 -7.41 11.77
CA PRO A 71 20.03 -6.94 10.45
C PRO A 71 20.50 -8.09 9.55
N ASP A 72 20.19 -7.97 8.26
CA ASP A 72 20.53 -8.91 7.18
C ASP A 72 19.94 -10.33 7.34
N THR A 73 19.24 -10.62 8.45
CA THR A 73 18.81 -11.97 8.79
C THR A 73 17.30 -12.07 8.97
N GLY A 74 16.69 -11.22 9.82
CA GLY A 74 15.29 -11.36 10.16
C GLY A 74 14.90 -10.75 11.50
N LEU A 75 14.08 -11.49 12.23
CA LEU A 75 13.52 -11.16 13.54
C LEU A 75 13.86 -12.26 14.54
N ARG A 76 14.02 -11.89 15.81
CA ARG A 76 14.17 -12.83 16.92
C ARG A 76 13.08 -12.65 17.94
N LEU A 77 12.26 -13.67 18.06
CA LEU A 77 11.20 -13.83 19.04
C LEU A 77 11.76 -14.50 20.29
N SER A 78 11.57 -13.87 21.44
CA SER A 78 11.87 -14.43 22.75
C SER A 78 10.58 -14.48 23.57
N ILE A 79 10.28 -15.66 24.10
CA ILE A 79 9.10 -15.93 24.94
C ILE A 79 9.56 -16.58 26.23
N ASP A 80 9.24 -15.98 27.36
CA ASP A 80 9.45 -16.56 28.67
C ASP A 80 8.10 -16.91 29.31
N VAL A 81 7.98 -18.15 29.78
CA VAL A 81 6.76 -18.69 30.35
C VAL A 81 7.05 -19.35 31.70
N ASP A 82 6.32 -18.95 32.73
CA ASP A 82 6.29 -19.65 34.01
C ASP A 82 5.25 -20.77 33.94
N LEU A 83 5.70 -22.00 34.18
CA LEU A 83 4.90 -23.22 34.20
C LEU A 83 4.79 -23.75 35.64
N GLY A 84 3.57 -23.90 36.14
CA GLY A 84 3.33 -24.65 37.38
C GLY A 84 3.08 -26.11 37.06
N ILE A 85 4.00 -27.00 37.42
CA ILE A 85 3.91 -28.43 37.18
C ILE A 85 3.75 -29.15 38.52
N THR A 86 2.71 -29.98 38.65
CA THR A 86 2.51 -30.80 39.84
C THR A 86 2.73 -32.26 39.49
N PRO A 87 3.87 -32.86 39.86
CA PRO A 87 4.05 -34.31 39.80
C PRO A 87 3.22 -34.96 40.91
N ALA A 88 2.40 -35.96 40.61
CA ALA A 88 1.75 -36.74 41.67
C ALA A 88 2.77 -37.70 42.31
N PRO A 89 2.91 -37.80 43.66
CA PRO A 89 2.11 -37.22 44.75
C PRO A 89 2.78 -36.01 45.45
N SER A 90 3.56 -35.20 44.72
CA SER A 90 4.46 -34.17 45.26
C SER A 90 3.94 -32.72 45.14
N THR A 91 4.72 -31.77 45.67
CA THR A 91 4.47 -30.33 45.63
C THR A 91 4.63 -29.74 44.23
N THR A 92 3.85 -28.70 43.92
CA THR A 92 3.94 -27.98 42.65
C THR A 92 5.29 -27.29 42.50
N LYS A 93 6.01 -27.62 41.43
CA LYS A 93 7.26 -26.97 41.03
C LYS A 93 6.95 -25.87 40.01
N VAL A 94 7.65 -24.74 40.12
CA VAL A 94 7.59 -23.68 39.12
C VAL A 94 8.80 -23.84 38.19
N MET A 95 8.54 -24.08 36.92
CA MET A 95 9.56 -24.12 35.88
C MET A 95 9.48 -22.88 35.00
N ARG A 96 10.62 -22.41 34.53
CA ARG A 96 10.74 -21.33 33.54
C ARG A 96 11.06 -21.96 32.19
N LEU A 97 10.14 -21.81 31.25
CA LEU A 97 10.35 -22.17 29.84
C LEU A 97 10.73 -20.89 29.08
N SER A 98 11.95 -20.84 28.55
CA SER A 98 12.41 -19.77 27.67
C SER A 98 12.53 -20.29 26.24
N ILE A 99 11.84 -19.66 25.31
CA ILE A 99 11.79 -20.01 23.89
C ILE A 99 12.46 -18.91 23.11
N LEU A 100 13.49 -19.26 22.33
CA LEU A 100 14.11 -18.37 21.36
C LEU A 100 13.84 -18.88 19.95
N ALA A 101 13.21 -18.05 19.10
CA ALA A 101 12.93 -18.39 17.72
C ALA A 101 13.39 -17.27 16.77
N ASP A 102 14.14 -17.64 15.75
CA ASP A 102 14.51 -16.75 14.66
C ASP A 102 13.49 -16.92 13.53
N ILE A 103 12.95 -15.79 13.06
CA ILE A 103 11.87 -15.69 12.09
C ILE A 103 12.33 -14.77 10.97
N HIS A 104 12.11 -15.12 9.73
CA HIS A 104 12.37 -14.22 8.60
C HIS A 104 11.17 -14.21 7.65
N VAL A 105 11.20 -13.30 6.68
CA VAL A 105 10.16 -13.21 5.66
C VAL A 105 10.73 -13.70 4.34
N GLU A 106 10.07 -14.67 3.72
CA GLU A 106 10.39 -15.18 2.39
C GLU A 106 9.31 -14.80 1.39
N MET A 107 9.66 -14.86 0.11
CA MET A 107 8.69 -14.76 -0.99
C MET A 107 8.44 -16.16 -1.52
N ASN A 108 7.20 -16.60 -1.44
CA ASN A 108 6.81 -17.93 -1.89
C ASN A 108 6.73 -18.01 -3.43
N PRO A 109 6.60 -19.22 -4.02
CA PRO A 109 6.52 -19.38 -5.48
C PRO A 109 5.35 -18.65 -6.14
N GLU A 110 4.28 -18.38 -5.39
CA GLU A 110 3.11 -17.61 -5.84
C GLU A 110 3.34 -16.09 -5.78
N GLY A 111 4.50 -15.63 -5.29
CA GLY A 111 4.86 -14.21 -5.17
C GLY A 111 4.31 -13.51 -3.93
N ASN A 112 3.79 -14.25 -2.95
CA ASN A 112 3.31 -13.72 -1.68
C ASN A 112 4.42 -13.76 -0.62
N LEU A 113 4.31 -12.87 0.38
CA LEU A 113 5.23 -12.84 1.51
C LEU A 113 4.73 -13.76 2.63
N GLU A 114 5.63 -14.57 3.19
CA GLU A 114 5.35 -15.43 4.33
C GLU A 114 6.43 -15.30 5.42
N LEU A 115 5.99 -15.27 6.68
CA LEU A 115 6.86 -15.42 7.84
C LEU A 115 7.13 -16.90 8.07
N VAL A 116 8.40 -17.24 8.20
CA VAL A 116 8.88 -18.61 8.42
C VAL A 116 9.85 -18.64 9.60
N THR A 117 9.81 -19.74 10.36
CA THR A 117 10.74 -19.97 11.47
C THR A 117 12.01 -20.62 10.91
N SER A 118 13.17 -19.97 11.02
CA SER A 118 14.46 -20.53 10.60
C SER A 118 15.14 -21.35 11.69
N ALA A 119 15.00 -20.93 12.95
CA ALA A 119 15.53 -21.64 14.11
C ALA A 119 14.59 -21.51 15.31
N CYS A 120 14.49 -22.56 16.12
CA CYS A 120 13.75 -22.53 17.37
C CYS A 120 14.47 -23.36 18.44
N LYS A 121 14.72 -22.75 19.59
CA LYS A 121 15.42 -23.35 20.73
C LYS A 121 14.66 -23.06 22.02
N PRO A 122 13.88 -24.02 22.54
CA PRO A 122 13.32 -23.94 23.87
C PRO A 122 14.34 -24.43 24.91
N THR A 123 14.29 -23.82 26.09
CA THR A 123 15.14 -24.12 27.24
C THR A 123 14.27 -24.12 28.48
N LEU A 124 14.51 -25.07 29.38
CA LEU A 124 13.68 -25.29 30.56
C LEU A 124 14.57 -25.25 31.80
N GLU A 125 14.26 -24.34 32.72
CA GLU A 125 15.00 -24.16 33.97
C GLU A 125 14.05 -24.30 35.15
N GLU A 126 14.45 -25.06 36.17
CA GLU A 126 13.69 -25.14 37.42
C GLU A 126 13.94 -23.88 38.26
N ARG A 127 12.86 -23.21 38.68
CA ARG A 127 12.98 -22.04 39.55
C ARG A 127 13.00 -22.54 41.00
N GLN A 128 14.18 -22.52 41.63
CA GLN A 128 14.30 -22.87 43.04
C GLN A 128 13.39 -21.97 43.88
N SER A 129 12.49 -22.58 44.65
CA SER A 129 11.64 -21.85 45.59
C SER A 129 12.49 -21.37 46.77
N THR A 130 12.24 -20.14 47.23
CA THR A 130 12.92 -19.53 48.38
C THR A 130 12.68 -20.29 49.71
N GLU A 131 11.81 -21.31 49.73
CA GLU A 131 11.51 -22.13 50.91
C GLU A 131 12.45 -23.33 51.11
N GLU A 132 13.34 -23.65 50.16
CA GLU A 132 14.27 -24.80 50.28
C GLU A 132 15.69 -24.44 50.75
N LEU A 133 15.96 -23.18 51.16
CA LEU A 133 17.29 -22.78 51.62
C LEU A 133 17.70 -23.38 52.99
N GLU A 134 16.79 -24.02 53.73
CA GLU A 134 17.09 -24.54 55.08
C GLU A 134 17.23 -26.07 55.22
N ARG A 135 17.25 -26.86 54.14
CA ARG A 135 17.58 -28.30 54.25
C ARG A 135 18.59 -28.74 53.21
N SER A 136 19.86 -28.55 53.57
CA SER A 136 21.02 -29.03 52.85
C SER A 136 21.05 -30.57 52.74
N THR A 137 20.94 -31.08 51.52
CA THR A 137 21.68 -32.24 51.01
C THR A 137 21.89 -32.06 49.51
N PRO A 138 23.12 -32.17 48.98
CA PRO A 138 23.38 -32.02 47.55
C PRO A 138 22.93 -33.29 46.84
N HIS A 139 21.74 -33.25 46.23
CA HIS A 139 21.39 -34.22 45.21
C HIS A 139 21.85 -33.67 43.86
N GLU A 140 22.80 -34.36 43.22
CA GLU A 140 23.03 -34.23 41.78
C GLU A 140 21.73 -34.60 41.06
N SER A 141 20.85 -33.63 40.86
CA SER A 141 19.68 -33.79 40.01
C SER A 141 20.15 -33.71 38.56
N SER A 142 20.35 -34.88 37.97
CA SER A 142 20.57 -35.05 36.54
C SER A 142 19.54 -34.25 35.76
N SER A 143 20.01 -33.27 34.97
CA SER A 143 19.19 -32.45 34.06
C SER A 143 18.36 -33.29 33.07
N SER A 144 18.67 -34.58 32.92
CA SER A 144 18.07 -35.51 31.97
C SER A 144 16.63 -35.96 32.26
N ASP A 145 16.10 -35.78 33.48
CA ASP A 145 14.72 -36.21 33.78
C ASP A 145 13.68 -35.10 33.55
N VAL A 146 14.10 -33.84 33.54
CA VAL A 146 13.23 -32.70 33.21
C VAL A 146 13.07 -32.57 31.68
N ASP A 147 14.13 -32.86 30.91
CA ASP A 147 14.11 -32.90 29.44
C ASP A 147 13.15 -33.97 28.86
N LYS A 148 12.88 -35.05 29.61
CA LYS A 148 11.87 -36.06 29.21
C LYS A 148 10.43 -35.61 29.46
N GLN A 149 10.26 -34.55 30.24
CA GLN A 149 8.96 -34.16 30.77
C GLN A 149 8.22 -33.21 29.82
N ILE A 150 8.93 -32.39 29.06
CA ILE A 150 8.31 -31.49 28.07
C ILE A 150 8.88 -31.80 26.69
N ASN A 151 8.02 -32.17 25.73
CA ASN A 151 8.44 -32.44 24.37
C ASN A 151 8.82 -31.11 23.67
N VAL A 152 10.13 -30.85 23.65
CA VAL A 152 10.78 -29.68 23.03
C VAL A 152 10.39 -29.51 21.56
N ASP A 153 10.33 -30.60 20.79
CA ASP A 153 9.96 -30.55 19.37
C ASP A 153 8.52 -30.08 19.18
N LYS A 154 7.62 -30.47 20.09
CA LYS A 154 6.23 -30.02 20.09
C LYS A 154 6.11 -28.52 20.39
N ILE A 155 6.97 -27.96 21.26
CA ILE A 155 6.96 -26.53 21.56
C ILE A 155 7.27 -25.70 20.31
N CYS A 156 8.33 -26.07 19.58
CA CYS A 156 8.69 -25.34 18.36
C CYS A 156 7.63 -25.44 17.28
N LEU A 157 6.94 -26.57 17.17
CA LEU A 157 5.79 -26.70 16.28
C LEU A 157 4.65 -25.74 16.66
N GLU A 158 4.33 -25.63 17.96
CA GLU A 158 3.31 -24.67 18.42
C GLU A 158 3.74 -23.21 18.20
N VAL A 159 5.02 -22.88 18.36
CA VAL A 159 5.56 -21.55 18.04
C VAL A 159 5.35 -21.22 16.56
N SER A 160 5.63 -22.17 15.66
CA SER A 160 5.37 -21.98 14.22
C SER A 160 3.89 -21.76 13.91
N LYS A 161 2.96 -22.34 14.68
CA LYS A 161 1.52 -22.06 14.50
C LYS A 161 1.14 -20.62 14.86
N LEU A 162 1.89 -19.95 15.73
CA LEU A 162 1.68 -18.53 16.03
C LEU A 162 1.88 -17.63 14.80
N LEU A 163 2.57 -18.13 13.76
CA LEU A 163 2.79 -17.41 12.51
C LEU A 163 1.62 -17.55 11.51
N LEU A 164 0.66 -18.45 11.74
CA LEU A 164 -0.47 -18.67 10.83
C LEU A 164 -1.30 -17.40 10.62
N LEU A 165 -1.71 -16.74 11.71
CA LEU A 165 -2.50 -15.52 11.64
C LEU A 165 -1.70 -14.32 11.05
N PRO A 166 -0.44 -14.06 11.46
CA PRO A 166 0.41 -13.11 10.77
C PRO A 166 0.55 -13.38 9.26
N ASN A 167 0.67 -14.63 8.83
CA ASN A 167 0.77 -14.99 7.41
C ASN A 167 -0.55 -14.77 6.67
N GLU A 168 -1.69 -15.11 7.29
CA GLU A 168 -3.01 -14.77 6.75
C GLU A 168 -3.14 -13.26 6.49
N HIS A 169 -2.66 -12.46 7.44
CA HIS A 169 -2.66 -11.02 7.29
C HIS A 169 -1.66 -10.55 6.23
N LEU A 170 -0.46 -11.12 6.13
CA LEU A 170 0.51 -10.76 5.09
C LEU A 170 -0.01 -11.05 3.68
N MET A 171 -0.78 -12.12 3.49
CA MET A 171 -1.44 -12.40 2.21
C MET A 171 -2.40 -11.27 1.77
N SER A 172 -2.95 -10.48 2.70
CA SER A 172 -3.80 -9.34 2.32
C SER A 172 -3.05 -8.20 1.63
N LEU A 173 -1.71 -8.16 1.72
CA LEU A 173 -0.88 -7.15 1.05
C LEU A 173 -1.02 -7.22 -0.48
N THR A 174 -1.20 -8.43 -1.02
CA THR A 174 -1.36 -8.68 -2.46
C THR A 174 -2.83 -8.71 -2.89
N ALA A 175 -3.75 -8.29 -2.02
CA ALA A 175 -5.15 -8.18 -2.37
C ALA A 175 -5.36 -7.13 -3.48
N GLN A 176 -6.40 -7.37 -4.26
CA GLN A 176 -6.84 -6.45 -5.30
C GLN A 176 -7.85 -5.46 -4.72
N PHE A 177 -7.64 -4.18 -4.98
CA PHE A 177 -8.48 -3.10 -4.47
C PHE A 177 -9.15 -2.33 -5.60
N PRO A 178 -10.44 -1.98 -5.49
CA PRO A 178 -11.11 -1.16 -6.49
C PRO A 178 -10.64 0.30 -6.39
N ILE A 179 -10.39 0.92 -7.55
CA ILE A 179 -10.25 2.37 -7.70
C ILE A 179 -11.54 2.94 -8.28
N THR A 180 -12.04 2.31 -9.34
CA THR A 180 -13.36 2.58 -9.95
C THR A 180 -14.07 1.25 -10.21
N PRO A 181 -15.36 1.22 -10.59
CA PRO A 181 -16.04 -0.04 -10.91
C PRO A 181 -15.35 -0.89 -11.98
N SER A 182 -14.61 -0.25 -12.90
CA SER A 182 -13.88 -0.91 -13.98
C SER A 182 -12.37 -0.97 -13.77
N CYS A 183 -11.81 -0.29 -12.76
CA CYS A 183 -10.37 -0.16 -12.54
C CYS A 183 -9.96 -0.64 -11.15
N HIS A 184 -8.97 -1.53 -11.08
CA HIS A 184 -8.46 -2.08 -9.83
C HIS A 184 -6.95 -1.96 -9.77
N ILE A 185 -6.44 -1.87 -8.54
CA ILE A 185 -5.02 -1.81 -8.21
C ILE A 185 -4.62 -3.05 -7.40
N GLN A 186 -3.41 -3.55 -7.63
CA GLN A 186 -2.81 -4.61 -6.85
C GLN A 186 -1.32 -4.35 -6.65
N TYR A 187 -0.84 -4.62 -5.44
CA TYR A 187 0.56 -4.45 -5.06
C TYR A 187 1.25 -5.81 -4.97
N LEU A 188 2.36 -5.96 -5.69
CA LEU A 188 3.09 -7.22 -5.78
C LEU A 188 4.50 -7.06 -5.19
N PRO A 189 4.92 -7.92 -4.25
CA PRO A 189 6.30 -8.01 -3.82
C PRO A 189 7.21 -8.32 -5.00
N LEU A 190 8.35 -7.62 -5.08
CA LEU A 190 9.39 -7.91 -6.08
C LEU A 190 10.44 -8.89 -5.56
N ALA A 191 10.63 -8.93 -4.25
CA ALA A 191 11.58 -9.77 -3.56
C ALA A 191 11.17 -9.93 -2.09
N ALA A 192 11.86 -10.82 -1.38
CA ALA A 192 11.79 -10.89 0.07
C ALA A 192 12.21 -9.54 0.69
N PRO A 193 11.63 -9.14 1.84
CA PRO A 193 11.98 -7.89 2.52
C PRO A 193 13.44 -7.84 2.94
N VAL A 194 14.01 -6.63 2.94
CA VAL A 194 15.37 -6.36 3.42
C VAL A 194 15.32 -5.95 4.88
N PHE A 195 16.14 -6.57 5.72
CA PHE A 195 16.25 -6.28 7.15
C PHE A 195 17.52 -5.46 7.39
N SER A 196 17.38 -4.25 7.93
CA SER A 196 18.51 -3.37 8.25
C SER A 196 18.33 -2.71 9.61
N GLU A 197 19.31 -1.92 10.07
CA GLU A 197 19.19 -1.14 11.31
C GLU A 197 18.01 -0.15 11.27
N GLN A 198 17.62 0.30 10.08
CA GLN A 198 16.52 1.25 9.87
C GLN A 198 15.14 0.58 9.94
N GLY A 199 15.07 -0.75 9.82
CA GLY A 199 13.81 -1.48 9.86
C GLY A 199 13.71 -2.62 8.83
N ILE A 200 12.47 -2.97 8.50
CA ILE A 200 12.14 -3.96 7.47
C ILE A 200 11.60 -3.23 6.25
N THR A 201 12.32 -3.29 5.14
CA THR A 201 11.95 -2.65 3.87
C THR A 201 11.27 -3.64 2.95
N ILE A 202 10.07 -3.29 2.50
CA ILE A 202 9.27 -4.04 1.54
C ILE A 202 9.19 -3.24 0.24
N SER A 203 9.73 -3.80 -0.84
CA SER A 203 9.70 -3.22 -2.18
C SER A 203 8.58 -3.82 -3.00
N LEU A 204 7.67 -2.97 -3.51
CA LEU A 204 6.46 -3.37 -4.20
C LEU A 204 6.43 -2.80 -5.62
N GLN A 205 5.76 -3.54 -6.50
CA GLN A 205 5.36 -3.08 -7.81
C GLN A 205 3.85 -3.01 -7.89
N THR A 206 3.35 -1.93 -8.47
CA THR A 206 1.93 -1.73 -8.69
C THR A 206 1.52 -2.31 -10.03
N THR A 207 0.36 -2.98 -10.05
CA THR A 207 -0.30 -3.43 -11.26
C THR A 207 -1.72 -2.92 -11.29
N PHE A 208 -2.20 -2.63 -12.49
CA PHE A 208 -3.55 -2.11 -12.71
C PHE A 208 -4.31 -3.05 -13.64
N GLN A 209 -5.59 -3.28 -13.32
CA GLN A 209 -6.51 -4.04 -14.15
C GLN A 209 -7.67 -3.16 -14.55
N VAL A 210 -7.96 -3.12 -15.84
CA VAL A 210 -9.10 -2.40 -16.43
C VAL A 210 -10.03 -3.42 -17.08
N ALA A 211 -11.31 -3.41 -16.69
CA ALA A 211 -12.32 -4.39 -17.11
C ALA A 211 -11.86 -5.86 -16.95
N GLY A 212 -11.14 -6.14 -15.86
CA GLY A 212 -10.62 -7.48 -15.53
C GLY A 212 -9.34 -7.89 -16.26
N MET A 213 -8.75 -7.00 -17.06
CA MET A 213 -7.52 -7.27 -17.82
C MET A 213 -6.37 -6.39 -17.33
N ALA A 214 -5.20 -6.98 -17.09
CA ALA A 214 -3.99 -6.22 -16.78
C ALA A 214 -3.60 -5.32 -17.94
N ILE A 215 -3.32 -4.05 -17.66
CA ILE A 215 -2.93 -3.08 -18.69
C ILE A 215 -1.41 -2.93 -18.78
N PRO A 216 -0.85 -2.66 -19.97
CA PRO A 216 0.57 -2.33 -20.11
C PRO A 216 0.83 -0.93 -19.55
N LEU A 217 1.60 -0.84 -18.48
CA LEU A 217 1.96 0.45 -17.88
C LEU A 217 3.04 1.16 -18.70
N PRO A 218 3.10 2.51 -18.66
CA PRO A 218 4.23 3.26 -19.17
C PRO A 218 5.55 2.74 -18.59
N VAL A 219 6.66 2.81 -19.33
CA VAL A 219 7.96 2.43 -18.78
C VAL A 219 8.50 3.60 -17.96
N SER A 220 8.92 3.34 -16.71
CA SER A 220 9.64 4.36 -15.93
C SER A 220 11.01 4.63 -16.58
N PRO A 221 11.36 5.89 -16.87
CA PRO A 221 12.70 6.22 -17.35
C PRO A 221 13.76 6.12 -16.24
N VAL A 222 13.35 6.17 -14.97
CA VAL A 222 14.23 6.18 -13.80
C VAL A 222 13.87 5.01 -12.88
N PRO A 223 14.81 4.13 -12.53
CA PRO A 223 14.57 3.12 -11.51
C PRO A 223 14.33 3.78 -10.15
N PHE A 224 13.27 3.38 -9.47
CA PHE A 224 13.01 3.83 -8.10
C PHE A 224 13.64 2.84 -7.10
N SER A 225 14.11 3.39 -5.98
CA SER A 225 14.62 2.63 -4.84
C SER A 225 14.00 3.20 -3.58
N MET A 226 13.71 2.34 -2.62
CA MET A 226 13.11 2.78 -1.36
C MET A 226 14.05 3.77 -0.66
N PRO A 227 13.60 5.00 -0.39
CA PRO A 227 14.40 5.98 0.34
C PRO A 227 14.63 5.51 1.78
N GLU A 228 15.84 5.67 2.28
CA GLU A 228 16.13 5.38 3.68
C GLU A 228 15.41 6.39 4.58
N PRO A 229 14.69 5.94 5.62
CA PRO A 229 14.04 6.84 6.54
C PRO A 229 15.09 7.54 7.39
N ALA A 230 14.76 8.73 7.89
CA ALA A 230 15.61 9.40 8.88
C ALA A 230 15.83 8.45 10.08
N SER A 231 17.08 8.28 10.49
CA SER A 231 17.52 7.31 11.51
C SER A 231 16.84 7.46 12.88
N SER A 232 16.17 8.58 13.12
CA SER A 232 15.44 8.89 14.37
C SER A 232 13.93 9.10 14.16
N SER A 233 13.34 8.59 13.07
CA SER A 233 11.90 8.79 12.82
C SER A 233 11.06 8.11 13.92
N PRO A 234 10.16 8.84 14.61
CA PRO A 234 9.26 8.25 15.60
C PRO A 234 8.14 7.43 14.95
N SER A 235 7.93 7.57 13.64
CA SER A 235 6.85 6.92 12.92
C SER A 235 7.01 5.40 12.92
N HIS A 236 5.90 4.68 13.10
CA HIS A 236 5.91 3.21 13.06
C HIS A 236 6.21 2.67 11.67
N PHE A 237 5.73 3.36 10.64
CA PHE A 237 5.82 2.92 9.26
C PHE A 237 6.06 4.13 8.36
N THR A 238 6.72 3.91 7.22
CA THR A 238 6.90 4.92 6.19
C THR A 238 6.60 4.30 4.84
N LEU A 239 5.56 4.78 4.17
CA LEU A 239 5.27 4.42 2.79
C LEU A 239 6.04 5.33 1.84
N ALA A 240 6.41 4.80 0.68
CA ALA A 240 6.99 5.58 -0.40
C ALA A 240 6.32 5.27 -1.73
N PHE A 241 6.06 6.30 -2.54
CA PHE A 241 5.43 6.19 -3.85
C PHE A 241 6.22 7.02 -4.86
N SER A 242 6.71 6.38 -5.93
CA SER A 242 7.44 7.07 -7.00
C SER A 242 6.54 7.94 -7.87
N GLU A 243 7.11 8.89 -8.61
CA GLU A 243 6.42 9.59 -9.70
C GLU A 243 5.80 8.62 -10.71
N HIS A 244 6.48 7.49 -10.95
CA HIS A 244 6.01 6.44 -11.83
C HIS A 244 4.72 5.77 -11.32
N PHE A 245 4.59 5.57 -10.01
CA PHE A 245 3.35 5.07 -9.40
C PHE A 245 2.16 5.98 -9.73
N TYR A 246 2.31 7.29 -9.53
CA TYR A 246 1.24 8.24 -9.83
C TYR A 246 0.94 8.35 -11.32
N THR A 247 1.98 8.39 -12.17
CA THR A 247 1.80 8.42 -13.62
C THR A 247 1.06 7.16 -14.11
N SER A 248 1.40 5.98 -13.59
CA SER A 248 0.72 4.72 -13.90
C SER A 248 -0.73 4.69 -13.40
N LEU A 249 -1.01 5.26 -12.24
CA LEU A 249 -2.37 5.42 -11.72
C LEU A 249 -3.24 6.29 -12.65
N PHE A 250 -2.76 7.47 -13.03
CA PHE A 250 -3.51 8.36 -13.93
C PHE A 250 -3.70 7.75 -15.32
N PHE A 251 -2.69 7.02 -15.83
CA PHE A 251 -2.81 6.24 -17.06
C PHE A 251 -3.90 5.15 -16.96
N ALA A 252 -3.96 4.42 -15.83
CA ALA A 252 -4.98 3.39 -15.62
C ALA A 252 -6.40 3.97 -15.58
N LEU A 253 -6.57 5.14 -14.96
CA LEU A 253 -7.84 5.86 -14.91
C LEU A 253 -8.26 6.40 -16.29
N GLU A 254 -7.32 6.92 -17.08
CA GLU A 254 -7.55 7.29 -18.48
C GLU A 254 -8.03 6.07 -19.29
N MET A 255 -7.29 4.95 -19.23
CA MET A 255 -7.63 3.70 -19.93
C MET A 255 -8.98 3.12 -19.50
N ALA A 256 -9.37 3.33 -18.24
CA ALA A 256 -10.68 2.94 -17.72
C ALA A 256 -11.82 3.85 -18.18
N GLY A 257 -11.53 4.94 -18.90
CA GLY A 257 -12.50 5.95 -19.31
C GLY A 257 -13.01 6.81 -18.16
N ALA A 258 -12.33 6.78 -17.00
CA ALA A 258 -12.77 7.50 -15.80
C ALA A 258 -12.73 9.03 -15.99
N PHE A 259 -11.92 9.51 -16.92
CA PHE A 259 -11.77 10.93 -17.24
C PHE A 259 -12.45 11.34 -18.56
N ASN A 260 -13.42 10.57 -19.06
CA ASN A 260 -14.24 11.02 -20.18
C ASN A 260 -15.21 12.09 -19.69
N MET A 261 -15.09 13.32 -20.19
CA MET A 261 -15.85 14.47 -19.68
C MET A 261 -16.73 15.08 -20.75
N THR A 262 -17.97 15.39 -20.37
CA THR A 262 -18.86 16.29 -21.12
C THR A 262 -19.17 17.48 -20.23
N ILE A 263 -18.61 18.63 -20.58
CA ILE A 263 -18.64 19.84 -19.78
C ILE A 263 -19.67 20.80 -20.40
N PRO A 264 -20.70 21.22 -19.64
CA PRO A 264 -21.61 22.26 -20.10
C PRO A 264 -20.89 23.61 -20.14
N SER A 265 -21.05 24.34 -21.25
CA SER A 265 -20.55 25.72 -21.35
C SER A 265 -21.68 26.70 -21.01
N PRO A 266 -21.38 27.84 -20.35
CA PRO A 266 -22.35 28.93 -20.23
C PRO A 266 -22.64 29.63 -21.56
N LEU A 267 -21.90 29.30 -22.62
CA LEU A 267 -22.07 29.85 -23.95
C LEU A 267 -23.18 29.16 -24.74
N THR A 268 -23.76 29.90 -25.66
CA THR A 268 -24.68 29.40 -26.69
C THR A 268 -24.12 29.65 -28.09
N THR A 269 -24.63 28.96 -29.10
CA THR A 269 -24.20 29.15 -30.50
C THR A 269 -24.37 30.60 -30.95
N ALA A 270 -25.39 31.32 -30.48
CA ALA A 270 -25.55 32.74 -30.76
C ALA A 270 -24.45 33.60 -30.11
N THR A 271 -24.07 33.33 -28.86
CA THR A 271 -22.96 34.06 -28.21
C THR A 271 -21.62 33.82 -28.92
N VAL A 272 -21.36 32.59 -29.36
CA VAL A 272 -20.14 32.27 -30.13
C VAL A 272 -20.19 32.95 -31.50
N ALA A 273 -21.37 33.02 -32.14
CA ALA A 273 -21.55 33.66 -33.45
C ALA A 273 -21.26 35.17 -33.46
N GLN A 274 -21.38 35.85 -32.31
CA GLN A 274 -21.01 37.26 -32.18
C GLN A 274 -19.50 37.48 -32.39
N LYS A 275 -18.68 36.47 -32.10
CA LYS A 275 -17.21 36.53 -32.21
C LYS A 275 -16.68 35.75 -33.41
N ILE A 276 -17.34 34.65 -33.77
CA ILE A 276 -17.01 33.79 -34.90
C ILE A 276 -18.18 33.81 -35.88
N THR A 277 -18.16 34.75 -36.82
CA THR A 277 -19.32 35.06 -37.67
C THR A 277 -19.78 33.91 -38.55
N GLN A 278 -18.88 32.99 -38.90
CA GLN A 278 -19.17 31.77 -39.67
C GLN A 278 -20.13 30.82 -38.93
N MET A 279 -20.24 30.93 -37.59
CA MET A 279 -21.12 30.10 -36.76
C MET A 279 -22.60 30.25 -37.13
N GLY A 280 -23.04 31.46 -37.50
CA GLY A 280 -24.44 31.73 -37.84
C GLY A 280 -24.94 30.98 -39.09
N SER A 281 -24.02 30.47 -39.92
CA SER A 281 -24.37 29.60 -41.06
C SER A 281 -24.49 28.12 -40.69
N LEU A 282 -23.85 27.69 -39.60
CA LEU A 282 -23.85 26.30 -39.14
C LEU A 282 -25.06 25.99 -38.26
N PHE A 283 -25.44 26.93 -37.39
CA PHE A 283 -26.59 26.77 -36.49
C PHE A 283 -27.60 27.90 -36.72
N GLN A 284 -28.81 27.54 -37.18
CA GLN A 284 -29.91 28.49 -37.37
C GLN A 284 -30.64 28.81 -36.06
N GLU A 285 -30.59 27.88 -35.10
CA GLU A 285 -31.17 28.03 -33.77
C GLU A 285 -30.08 28.29 -32.73
N ASP A 286 -30.45 29.00 -31.66
CA ASP A 286 -29.57 29.22 -30.53
C ASP A 286 -29.57 27.98 -29.62
N LEU A 287 -28.43 27.29 -29.56
CA LEU A 287 -28.28 26.03 -28.84
C LEU A 287 -27.20 26.15 -27.77
N PRO A 288 -27.35 25.45 -26.63
CA PRO A 288 -26.29 25.37 -25.62
C PRO A 288 -25.01 24.75 -26.20
N VAL A 289 -23.88 25.36 -25.90
CA VAL A 289 -22.57 24.84 -26.27
C VAL A 289 -22.11 23.82 -25.22
N MET A 290 -21.58 22.71 -25.70
CA MET A 290 -21.02 21.64 -24.88
C MET A 290 -19.56 21.40 -25.30
N LEU A 291 -18.74 21.02 -24.32
CA LEU A 291 -17.33 20.71 -24.48
C LEU A 291 -17.15 19.21 -24.19
N GLN A 292 -16.73 18.43 -25.17
CA GLN A 292 -16.36 17.03 -24.97
C GLN A 292 -14.85 16.92 -24.94
N ALA A 293 -14.28 16.59 -23.78
CA ALA A 293 -12.84 16.48 -23.59
C ALA A 293 -12.38 15.03 -23.68
N VAL A 294 -11.33 14.81 -24.47
CA VAL A 294 -10.65 13.51 -24.62
C VAL A 294 -9.14 13.69 -24.47
N PHE A 295 -8.44 12.66 -24.00
CA PHE A 295 -6.99 12.69 -23.90
C PHE A 295 -6.36 12.53 -25.29
N ARG A 296 -5.52 13.49 -25.65
CA ARG A 296 -4.68 13.46 -26.85
C ARG A 296 -3.44 12.59 -26.63
N SER A 297 -2.95 12.55 -25.39
CA SER A 297 -1.89 11.65 -24.94
C SER A 297 -1.99 11.44 -23.44
N SER A 298 -1.39 10.35 -22.96
CA SER A 298 -1.50 9.98 -21.56
C SER A 298 -1.01 11.05 -20.57
N PRO A 299 -1.74 11.23 -19.46
CA PRO A 299 -1.37 12.18 -18.42
C PRO A 299 -0.04 11.82 -17.78
N ARG A 300 0.66 12.82 -17.25
CA ARG A 300 1.95 12.64 -16.57
C ARG A 300 1.97 13.36 -15.25
N VAL A 301 2.46 12.71 -14.21
CA VAL A 301 2.71 13.36 -12.94
C VAL A 301 4.15 13.80 -12.90
N VAL A 302 4.40 15.00 -12.36
CA VAL A 302 5.72 15.54 -12.10
C VAL A 302 5.82 15.84 -10.61
N LEU A 303 6.84 15.29 -9.96
CA LEU A 303 7.13 15.51 -8.55
C LEU A 303 8.41 16.33 -8.39
N GLU A 304 8.25 17.52 -7.85
CA GLU A 304 9.33 18.40 -7.41
C GLU A 304 9.31 18.57 -5.89
N GLU A 305 10.37 19.11 -5.31
CA GLU A 305 10.44 19.30 -3.86
C GLU A 305 9.26 20.17 -3.36
N GLY A 306 8.41 19.58 -2.53
CA GLY A 306 7.21 20.20 -1.98
C GLY A 306 6.06 20.41 -2.98
N LYS A 307 6.15 19.93 -4.22
CA LYS A 307 5.15 20.17 -5.26
C LYS A 307 4.87 18.93 -6.10
N ALA A 308 3.60 18.65 -6.32
CA ALA A 308 3.16 17.65 -7.29
C ALA A 308 2.28 18.34 -8.34
N ALA A 309 2.51 18.02 -9.61
CA ALA A 309 1.73 18.57 -10.71
C ALA A 309 1.31 17.46 -11.68
N LEU A 310 0.09 17.57 -12.20
CA LEU A 310 -0.48 16.72 -13.23
C LEU A 310 -0.48 17.47 -14.55
N LYS A 311 0.29 16.96 -15.51
CA LYS A 311 0.30 17.44 -16.89
C LYS A 311 -0.76 16.69 -17.68
N LEU A 312 -1.67 17.46 -18.27
CA LEU A 312 -2.79 16.99 -19.08
C LEU A 312 -2.60 17.47 -20.51
N PHE A 313 -2.91 16.58 -21.45
CA PHE A 313 -2.83 16.84 -22.88
C PHE A 313 -4.16 16.42 -23.50
N LEU A 314 -5.06 17.38 -23.65
CA LEU A 314 -6.44 17.13 -24.06
C LEU A 314 -6.68 17.65 -25.47
N THR A 315 -7.65 17.06 -26.13
CA THR A 315 -8.37 17.67 -27.24
C THR A 315 -9.82 17.85 -26.80
N ILE A 316 -10.30 19.08 -26.86
CA ILE A 316 -11.66 19.43 -26.50
C ILE A 316 -12.43 19.74 -27.78
N HIS A 317 -13.45 18.93 -28.04
CA HIS A 317 -14.41 19.18 -29.10
C HIS A 317 -15.48 20.13 -28.58
N VAL A 318 -15.58 21.30 -29.20
CA VAL A 318 -16.63 22.29 -28.92
C VAL A 318 -17.74 22.07 -29.94
N GLY A 319 -18.94 21.85 -29.42
CA GLY A 319 -20.10 21.54 -30.26
C GLY A 319 -21.41 21.98 -29.63
N ALA A 320 -22.49 21.73 -30.35
CA ALA A 320 -23.84 21.96 -29.87
C ALA A 320 -24.76 20.80 -30.26
N GLY A 321 -25.90 20.70 -29.56
CA GLY A 321 -26.93 19.69 -29.81
C GLY A 321 -26.80 18.44 -28.94
N LEU A 322 -27.95 17.95 -28.47
CA LEU A 322 -28.14 16.65 -27.82
C LEU A 322 -29.42 16.03 -28.38
N PRO A 323 -29.45 14.72 -28.71
CA PRO A 323 -28.39 13.73 -28.53
C PRO A 323 -27.34 13.68 -29.66
N ALA A 324 -27.56 14.38 -30.77
CA ALA A 324 -26.63 14.42 -31.90
C ALA A 324 -25.62 15.56 -31.75
N PHE A 325 -24.60 15.36 -30.89
CA PHE A 325 -23.53 16.35 -30.69
C PHE A 325 -22.82 16.65 -32.01
N GLN A 326 -22.91 17.90 -32.44
CA GLN A 326 -22.23 18.40 -33.63
C GLN A 326 -21.08 19.30 -33.20
N SER A 327 -19.86 18.74 -33.23
CA SER A 327 -18.62 19.51 -33.08
C SER A 327 -18.47 20.47 -34.26
N PHE A 328 -18.07 21.71 -33.97
CA PHE A 328 -17.75 22.73 -34.98
C PHE A 328 -16.33 23.29 -34.82
N LEU A 329 -15.69 22.99 -33.68
CA LEU A 329 -14.34 23.43 -33.34
C LEU A 329 -13.67 22.35 -32.49
N SER A 330 -12.38 22.11 -32.72
CA SER A 330 -11.56 21.24 -31.86
C SER A 330 -10.33 22.01 -31.39
N VAL A 331 -10.09 21.98 -30.09
CA VAL A 331 -9.04 22.77 -29.42
C VAL A 331 -8.12 21.82 -28.67
N ASN A 332 -6.82 21.89 -28.94
CA ASN A 332 -5.83 21.22 -28.11
C ASN A 332 -5.61 22.06 -26.85
N VAL A 333 -5.58 21.39 -25.71
CA VAL A 333 -5.39 22.00 -24.40
C VAL A 333 -4.26 21.28 -23.70
N ASP A 334 -3.14 21.97 -23.53
CA ASP A 334 -2.01 21.49 -22.75
C ASP A 334 -2.01 22.27 -21.44
N MET A 335 -2.16 21.57 -20.32
CA MET A 335 -2.37 22.22 -19.02
C MET A 335 -1.69 21.49 -17.87
N SER A 336 -1.40 22.22 -16.80
CA SER A 336 -0.79 21.71 -15.57
C SER A 336 -1.66 22.04 -14.36
N ALA A 337 -2.12 21.01 -13.65
CA ALA A 337 -2.87 21.14 -12.41
C ALA A 337 -1.98 20.77 -11.21
N GLY A 338 -1.93 21.58 -10.16
CA GLY A 338 -1.33 21.14 -8.90
C GLY A 338 -2.05 19.92 -8.34
N LEU A 339 -1.35 19.01 -7.67
CA LEU A 339 -1.96 17.87 -6.98
C LEU A 339 -1.83 18.05 -5.47
N LEU A 340 -2.93 17.85 -4.76
CA LEU A 340 -2.93 17.73 -3.31
C LEU A 340 -3.11 16.26 -2.94
N LEU A 341 -2.30 15.82 -1.99
CA LEU A 341 -2.24 14.43 -1.55
C LEU A 341 -2.52 14.39 -0.05
N SER A 342 -3.40 13.50 0.35
CA SER A 342 -3.69 13.22 1.76
C SER A 342 -3.91 11.74 1.95
N VAL A 343 -3.65 11.25 3.16
CA VAL A 343 -3.88 9.84 3.50
C VAL A 343 -4.69 9.79 4.78
N ALA A 344 -5.79 9.05 4.74
CA ALA A 344 -6.67 8.79 5.86
C ALA A 344 -7.00 7.30 5.90
N ASP A 345 -6.95 6.71 7.09
CA ASP A 345 -7.13 5.27 7.34
C ASP A 345 -6.19 4.41 6.51
N THR A 346 -6.64 3.90 5.36
CA THR A 346 -5.85 3.08 4.41
C THR A 346 -5.99 3.57 2.97
N ARG A 347 -6.48 4.80 2.78
CA ARG A 347 -6.69 5.41 1.46
C ARG A 347 -5.89 6.69 1.33
N MET A 348 -5.30 6.86 0.15
CA MET A 348 -4.75 8.12 -0.31
C MET A 348 -5.78 8.83 -1.17
N THR A 349 -6.25 9.98 -0.71
CA THR A 349 -7.08 10.87 -1.51
C THR A 349 -6.18 11.81 -2.29
N ILE A 350 -6.49 11.94 -3.58
CA ILE A 350 -5.82 12.84 -4.52
C ILE A 350 -6.84 13.88 -4.93
N SER A 351 -6.43 15.14 -5.07
CA SER A 351 -7.27 16.15 -5.71
C SER A 351 -6.45 17.03 -6.63
N ALA A 352 -6.97 17.29 -7.82
CA ALA A 352 -6.49 18.34 -8.70
C ALA A 352 -6.86 19.70 -8.11
N ALA A 353 -5.83 20.50 -7.83
CA ALA A 353 -5.94 21.89 -7.42
C ALA A 353 -6.19 22.80 -8.64
N ALA A 354 -6.19 24.11 -8.40
CA ALA A 354 -6.30 25.10 -9.46
C ALA A 354 -5.21 24.91 -10.52
N ILE A 355 -5.58 25.18 -11.77
CA ILE A 355 -4.69 25.07 -12.91
C ILE A 355 -3.64 26.18 -12.88
N GLU A 356 -2.37 25.78 -12.90
CA GLU A 356 -1.22 26.67 -12.88
C GLU A 356 -0.99 27.25 -14.28
N ASP A 357 -0.84 26.39 -15.28
CA ASP A 357 -0.54 26.74 -16.66
C ASP A 357 -1.56 26.11 -17.64
N VAL A 358 -1.97 26.87 -18.67
CA VAL A 358 -2.82 26.40 -19.76
C VAL A 358 -2.39 27.04 -21.07
N GLU A 359 -2.30 26.23 -22.12
CA GLU A 359 -2.14 26.68 -23.49
C GLU A 359 -3.27 26.09 -24.35
N LEU A 360 -4.01 26.95 -25.05
CA LEU A 360 -5.02 26.55 -26.02
C LEU A 360 -4.49 26.76 -27.45
N SER A 361 -4.63 25.75 -28.29
CA SER A 361 -4.32 25.86 -29.72
C SER A 361 -5.40 25.22 -30.59
N LEU A 362 -5.63 25.81 -31.75
CA LEU A 362 -6.63 25.32 -32.68
C LEU A 362 -6.18 23.99 -33.31
N ALA A 363 -6.98 22.94 -33.16
CA ALA A 363 -6.72 21.63 -33.76
C ALA A 363 -7.49 21.46 -35.09
N ALA A 364 -8.78 21.78 -35.09
CA ALA A 364 -9.65 21.74 -36.27
C ALA A 364 -10.78 22.77 -36.14
N SER A 365 -11.34 23.22 -37.27
CA SER A 365 -12.42 24.20 -37.28
C SER A 365 -13.27 24.08 -38.54
N ASP A 366 -14.58 23.98 -38.35
CA ASP A 366 -15.58 24.06 -39.43
C ASP A 366 -16.10 25.50 -39.61
N VAL A 367 -15.69 26.41 -38.72
CA VAL A 367 -16.02 27.84 -38.72
C VAL A 367 -14.89 28.72 -39.26
N GLY A 368 -13.91 28.10 -39.92
CA GLY A 368 -12.73 28.79 -40.45
C GLY A 368 -11.67 29.12 -39.39
N PRO A 369 -10.66 29.94 -39.70
CA PRO A 369 -9.58 30.23 -38.78
C PRO A 369 -10.06 30.95 -37.51
N VAL A 370 -9.68 30.44 -36.34
CA VAL A 370 -9.98 31.04 -35.04
C VAL A 370 -8.67 31.43 -34.34
N PRO A 371 -8.44 32.72 -34.04
CA PRO A 371 -7.24 33.16 -33.33
C PRO A 371 -7.16 32.58 -31.90
N ALA A 372 -5.96 32.26 -31.43
CA ALA A 372 -5.74 31.71 -30.08
C ALA A 372 -6.33 32.59 -28.96
N ALA A 373 -6.16 33.90 -29.05
CA ALA A 373 -6.73 34.85 -28.07
C ALA A 373 -8.26 34.76 -27.94
N LEU A 374 -8.95 34.36 -29.02
CA LEU A 374 -10.40 34.17 -28.98
C LEU A 374 -10.79 32.81 -28.36
N LEU A 375 -9.95 31.79 -28.51
CA LEU A 375 -10.11 30.52 -27.78
C LEU A 375 -9.98 30.74 -26.28
N ASP A 376 -8.99 31.54 -25.87
CA ASP A 376 -8.78 31.91 -24.47
C ASP A 376 -9.99 32.70 -23.92
N GLU A 377 -10.46 33.70 -24.66
CA GLU A 377 -11.62 34.50 -24.24
C GLU A 377 -12.87 33.63 -24.03
N LEU A 378 -13.13 32.68 -24.93
CA LEU A 378 -14.37 31.90 -24.94
C LEU A 378 -14.34 30.68 -24.01
N PHE A 379 -13.23 29.94 -23.96
CA PHE A 379 -13.24 28.58 -23.39
C PHE A 379 -12.33 28.41 -22.18
N LEU A 380 -11.27 29.21 -22.03
CA LEU A 380 -10.33 29.07 -20.93
C LEU A 380 -10.99 29.15 -19.54
N PRO A 381 -11.95 30.07 -19.27
CA PRO A 381 -12.61 30.13 -17.96
C PRO A 381 -13.31 28.81 -17.59
N THR A 382 -14.15 28.29 -18.50
CA THR A 382 -14.86 27.03 -18.31
C THR A 382 -13.89 25.86 -18.16
N ILE A 383 -12.85 25.77 -19.00
CA ILE A 383 -11.86 24.69 -18.96
C ILE A 383 -11.10 24.68 -17.64
N ARG A 384 -10.65 25.85 -17.17
CA ARG A 384 -9.87 25.99 -15.94
C ARG A 384 -10.66 25.61 -14.68
N GLU A 385 -11.98 25.79 -14.71
CA GLU A 385 -12.88 25.43 -13.59
C GLU A 385 -13.33 23.97 -13.68
N GLU A 386 -13.88 23.57 -14.83
CA GLU A 386 -14.60 22.32 -14.96
C GLU A 386 -13.69 21.10 -15.12
N VAL A 387 -12.53 21.22 -15.78
CA VAL A 387 -11.63 20.06 -15.95
C VAL A 387 -11.16 19.51 -14.59
N PRO A 388 -10.60 20.32 -13.67
CA PRO A 388 -10.28 19.85 -12.32
C PRO A 388 -11.50 19.32 -11.55
N ALA A 389 -12.65 20.00 -11.67
CA ALA A 389 -13.86 19.61 -10.96
C ALA A 389 -14.32 18.21 -11.36
N GLN A 390 -14.39 17.92 -12.65
CA GLN A 390 -14.76 16.61 -13.18
C GLN A 390 -13.75 15.52 -12.81
N MET A 391 -12.45 15.83 -12.83
CA MET A 391 -11.42 14.89 -12.36
C MET A 391 -11.58 14.57 -10.88
N ASN A 392 -11.87 15.58 -10.06
CA ASN A 392 -12.02 15.42 -8.62
C ASN A 392 -13.21 14.54 -8.22
N VAL A 393 -14.25 14.40 -9.07
CA VAL A 393 -15.32 13.42 -8.85
C VAL A 393 -14.78 12.00 -8.75
N VAL A 394 -13.74 11.66 -9.51
CA VAL A 394 -13.09 10.35 -9.48
C VAL A 394 -12.00 10.29 -8.41
N LEU A 395 -11.18 11.33 -8.32
CA LEU A 395 -9.98 11.31 -7.46
C LEU A 395 -10.33 11.42 -5.96
N SER A 396 -11.46 12.02 -5.59
CA SER A 396 -11.85 12.21 -4.20
C SER A 396 -12.21 10.91 -3.48
N GLU A 397 -12.62 9.87 -4.21
CA GLU A 397 -12.89 8.52 -3.67
C GLU A 397 -11.63 7.87 -3.07
N GLY A 398 -10.46 8.30 -3.55
CA GLY A 398 -9.16 7.85 -3.09
C GLY A 398 -8.78 6.44 -3.53
N VAL A 399 -7.49 6.14 -3.38
CA VAL A 399 -6.89 4.85 -3.76
C VAL A 399 -6.38 4.17 -2.51
N PHE A 400 -6.63 2.86 -2.37
CA PHE A 400 -6.05 2.10 -1.27
C PHE A 400 -4.53 2.09 -1.38
N VAL A 401 -3.85 2.47 -0.30
CA VAL A 401 -2.40 2.31 -0.18
C VAL A 401 -2.05 0.86 0.24
N PRO A 402 -0.81 0.39 0.02
CA PRO A 402 -0.39 -0.96 0.42
C PRO A 402 -0.58 -1.13 1.93
N HIS A 403 -1.52 -2.00 2.34
CA HIS A 403 -1.87 -2.19 3.75
C HIS A 403 -2.10 -3.65 4.07
N VAL A 404 -2.03 -3.95 5.37
CA VAL A 404 -2.32 -5.26 5.94
C VAL A 404 -3.66 -5.16 6.68
N PHE A 405 -4.61 -6.07 6.41
CA PHE A 405 -6.05 -6.06 6.74
C PHE A 405 -6.45 -5.84 8.23
N SER A 406 -5.52 -5.55 9.13
CA SER A 406 -5.78 -5.27 10.55
C SER A 406 -5.27 -3.90 11.02
N PHE A 407 -4.67 -3.11 10.14
CA PHE A 407 -4.06 -1.84 10.52
C PHE A 407 -4.63 -0.66 9.75
N THR A 408 -4.78 0.46 10.45
CA THR A 408 -4.97 1.79 9.88
C THR A 408 -3.74 2.66 10.12
N TYR A 409 -3.60 3.69 9.28
CA TYR A 409 -2.59 4.72 9.42
C TYR A 409 -3.12 5.90 10.21
N THR A 410 -2.36 6.32 11.22
CA THR A 410 -2.62 7.49 12.06
C THR A 410 -1.39 8.39 12.11
N ASP A 411 -1.55 9.63 12.58
CA ASP A 411 -0.46 10.64 12.60
C ASP A 411 0.28 10.74 11.26
N VAL A 412 -0.51 10.80 10.18
CA VAL A 412 0.02 10.73 8.83
C VAL A 412 0.55 12.09 8.40
N LYS A 413 1.75 12.11 7.82
CA LYS A 413 2.31 13.28 7.15
C LYS A 413 2.66 12.91 5.72
N VAL A 414 2.36 13.81 4.78
CA VAL A 414 2.71 13.63 3.37
C VAL A 414 3.83 14.60 3.02
N MET A 415 4.95 14.07 2.54
CA MET A 415 6.13 14.84 2.16
C MET A 415 6.42 14.55 0.69
N ILE A 416 6.37 15.59 -0.13
CA ILE A 416 6.65 15.48 -1.56
C ILE A 416 8.11 15.82 -1.78
N HIS A 417 8.86 14.86 -2.30
CA HIS A 417 10.24 15.05 -2.73
C HIS A 417 10.31 15.03 -4.24
N LYS A 418 11.46 15.44 -4.77
CA LYS A 418 11.74 15.21 -6.19
C LYS A 418 11.63 13.72 -6.53
N ASP A 419 10.83 13.40 -7.53
CA ASP A 419 10.59 12.06 -8.09
C ASP A 419 9.82 11.06 -7.19
N TYR A 420 9.46 11.38 -5.93
CA TYR A 420 8.71 10.49 -5.04
C TYR A 420 7.99 11.20 -3.88
N VAL A 421 7.02 10.52 -3.28
CA VAL A 421 6.28 10.95 -2.09
C VAL A 421 6.57 10.01 -0.94
N LEU A 422 6.86 10.58 0.23
CA LEU A 422 6.98 9.87 1.50
C LEU A 422 5.76 10.10 2.37
N VAL A 423 5.28 9.02 2.98
CA VAL A 423 4.15 9.05 3.91
C VAL A 423 4.54 8.34 5.22
N PRO A 424 5.28 9.01 6.12
CA PRO A 424 5.46 8.55 7.49
C PRO A 424 4.15 8.55 8.26
N CYS A 425 3.89 7.48 9.01
CA CYS A 425 2.67 7.28 9.78
C CYS A 425 2.88 6.33 10.96
N ASN A 426 1.91 6.33 11.87
CA ASN A 426 1.77 5.33 12.93
C ASN A 426 0.77 4.26 12.52
N LEU A 427 0.94 3.07 13.10
CA LEU A 427 0.06 1.93 12.90
C LEU A 427 -0.91 1.79 14.08
N GLU A 428 -2.20 1.68 13.79
CA GLU A 428 -3.23 1.34 14.78
C GLU A 428 -3.90 0.01 14.43
N LEU A 429 -3.96 -0.92 15.39
CA LEU A 429 -4.59 -2.22 15.18
C LEU A 429 -6.10 -2.07 15.35
N GLN A 430 -6.87 -2.33 14.30
CA GLN A 430 -8.33 -2.32 14.40
C GLN A 430 -8.81 -3.43 15.35
N ALA A 431 -9.71 -3.08 16.27
CA ALA A 431 -10.43 -4.07 17.04
C ALA A 431 -11.51 -4.66 16.15
N ARG A 432 -11.54 -6.00 15.96
CA ARG A 432 -12.74 -6.66 15.45
C ARG A 432 -13.90 -6.30 16.37
N THR A 433 -14.80 -5.43 15.93
CA THR A 433 -16.20 -5.46 16.36
C THR A 433 -16.76 -6.77 15.83
N GLY A 434 -16.83 -7.76 16.72
CA GLY A 434 -17.44 -9.06 16.45
C GLY A 434 -18.94 -8.98 16.38
#